data_AF-A0A182Y9F2-F1
#
_entry.id   AF-A0A182Y9F2-F1
#
_cell.length_a   1.000
_cell.length_b   1.000
_cell.length_c   1.000
_cell.angle_alpha   90.00
_cell.angle_beta   90.00
_cell.angle_gamma   90.00
#
_symmetry.space_group_name_H-M   'P 1'
#
loop_
_entity.id
_entity.type
_entity.pdbx_description
1 polymer ?
#
loop_
_entity_poly.entity_id
_entity_poly.type
_entity_poly.pdbx_seq_one_letter_code
_entity_poly.pdbx_strand_id
1 'polypeptide(L)'
;MDTKGSPATHTITLPEQIITFELSSYEWSQNLLCIALMDKLVLGSVRFPEENENESFEWKQLKEIHHKSRPHSVAFAPETSLAIVPKKVVIASAGSDYKVHIFQSDLDQNDTVQLLDGHRSYVNHVSWDPDGEFLASCSDDNSCVLWKCKEDYTQGPSFFFGSAVLSAKWHPEESGHLLIAEKCGVVHLYKVHLKTSMLSVETDSNPLSYADWNLSNSAYVVALARGNVFFWDLKNSSWPIENKPLHDDCGHIVKFSPHSENVVASIGKPNATLKVIHMKNKLPQIEAKLQLYGLPRSMSTASMPEQVVAVDKASDVLNHPDYFDVHKLFTVEDLFRARVHLGHKEGTLNDSMKGYLYGSRLGHCIIDLDKTVEYLRTALNVAAHIAYRDGIILFFNRNALNAHKVEQTAKECGEFAHTRYWRGGVFTNAKVQFGAVTRLPDLCIFLNTMNNVLDMHTAVRDAAKMNIPTIGIVDTNCNPNLITYPVPGNDDSPAAIELYCKLFKKAILLGKEKRKAHDANAAQ
;
A
#
# COMPACT_ATOMS: atom_id res chain seq x y z
N MET A 1 -5.75 -19.33 25.04
CA MET A 1 -7.04 -19.96 24.70
C MET A 1 -7.15 -19.84 23.19
N ASP A 2 -6.88 -20.93 22.48
CA ASP A 2 -7.00 -20.97 21.02
C ASP A 2 -8.46 -20.74 20.63
N THR A 3 -8.78 -19.55 20.15
CA THR A 3 -10.05 -19.29 19.47
C THR A 3 -10.00 -20.01 18.13
N LYS A 4 -10.40 -21.30 18.13
CA LYS A 4 -10.77 -22.01 16.90
C LYS A 4 -11.85 -21.17 16.21
N GLY A 5 -11.47 -20.42 15.17
CA GLY A 5 -12.40 -19.63 14.39
C GLY A 5 -13.54 -20.51 13.86
N SER A 6 -14.76 -20.00 13.85
CA SER A 6 -15.91 -20.72 13.32
C SER A 6 -15.67 -21.07 11.85
N PRO A 7 -15.77 -22.36 11.45
CA PRO A 7 -15.61 -22.75 10.05
C PRO A 7 -16.74 -22.16 9.20
N ALA A 8 -16.48 -21.94 7.91
CA ALA A 8 -17.50 -21.45 6.97
C ALA A 8 -18.58 -22.51 6.77
N THR A 9 -19.86 -22.11 6.85
CA THR A 9 -21.02 -23.00 6.61
C THR A 9 -21.16 -23.38 5.14
N HIS A 10 -20.90 -22.43 4.24
CA HIS A 10 -20.97 -22.60 2.79
C HIS A 10 -19.75 -21.98 2.12
N THR A 11 -19.33 -22.52 0.98
CA THR A 11 -18.15 -22.04 0.24
C THR A 11 -18.43 -22.09 -1.24
N ILE A 12 -18.14 -20.99 -1.94
CA ILE A 12 -18.15 -20.90 -3.40
C ILE A 12 -16.70 -20.87 -3.87
N THR A 13 -16.36 -21.71 -4.84
CA THR A 13 -15.04 -21.70 -5.48
C THR A 13 -15.09 -20.85 -6.74
N LEU A 14 -14.21 -19.86 -6.83
CA LEU A 14 -14.03 -19.00 -8.00
C LEU A 14 -12.63 -19.23 -8.61
N PRO A 15 -12.45 -19.02 -9.92
CA PRO A 15 -11.19 -19.31 -10.60
C PRO A 15 -10.07 -18.31 -10.27
N GLU A 16 -10.42 -17.11 -9.77
CA GLU A 16 -9.50 -16.00 -9.57
C GLU A 16 -9.66 -15.37 -8.18
N GLN A 17 -8.68 -14.56 -7.79
CA GLN A 17 -8.70 -13.83 -6.52
C GLN A 17 -9.79 -12.75 -6.54
N ILE A 18 -10.62 -12.75 -5.49
CA ILE A 18 -11.62 -11.69 -5.26
C ILE A 18 -10.92 -10.42 -4.81
N ILE A 19 -11.15 -9.32 -5.54
CA ILE A 19 -10.64 -8.00 -5.18
C ILE A 19 -11.60 -7.28 -4.25
N THR A 20 -12.88 -7.26 -4.62
CA THR A 20 -13.98 -6.71 -3.83
C THR A 20 -15.28 -7.41 -4.20
N PHE A 21 -16.30 -7.27 -3.37
CA PHE A 21 -17.64 -7.76 -3.64
C PHE A 21 -18.64 -6.82 -2.99
N GLU A 22 -19.84 -6.76 -3.55
CA GLU A 22 -20.96 -6.02 -2.98
C GLU A 22 -22.22 -6.87 -3.11
N LEU A 23 -23.00 -6.97 -2.03
CA LEU A 23 -24.35 -7.53 -2.05
C LEU A 23 -25.32 -6.37 -2.23
N SER A 24 -26.35 -6.53 -3.04
CA SER A 24 -27.36 -5.49 -3.18
C SER A 24 -28.10 -5.28 -1.86
N SER A 25 -28.18 -4.01 -1.43
CA SER A 25 -28.93 -3.59 -0.25
C SER A 25 -30.39 -3.22 -0.56
N TYR A 26 -30.82 -3.33 -1.82
CA TYR A 26 -32.14 -2.87 -2.26
C TYR A 26 -33.17 -4.00 -2.25
N GLU A 27 -34.39 -3.70 -1.82
CA GLU A 27 -35.51 -4.65 -1.63
C GLU A 27 -35.74 -5.57 -2.83
N TRP A 28 -35.72 -5.01 -4.05
CA TRP A 28 -36.04 -5.75 -5.28
C TRP A 28 -34.85 -6.47 -5.92
N SER A 29 -33.70 -6.46 -5.25
CA SER A 29 -32.48 -7.11 -5.73
C SER A 29 -31.59 -7.71 -4.63
N GLN A 30 -32.10 -7.92 -3.41
CA GLN A 30 -31.33 -8.40 -2.23
C GLN A 30 -30.53 -9.70 -2.49
N ASN A 31 -31.02 -10.54 -3.40
CA ASN A 31 -30.37 -11.81 -3.75
C ASN A 31 -29.23 -11.65 -4.75
N LEU A 32 -28.94 -10.44 -5.27
CA LEU A 32 -27.85 -10.19 -6.19
C LEU A 32 -26.54 -9.93 -5.45
N LEU A 33 -25.50 -10.64 -5.88
CA LEU A 33 -24.13 -10.47 -5.45
C LEU A 33 -23.26 -10.17 -6.66
N CYS A 34 -22.52 -9.06 -6.61
CA CYS A 34 -21.52 -8.73 -7.60
C CYS A 34 -20.13 -9.00 -7.01
N ILE A 35 -19.34 -9.83 -7.68
CA ILE A 35 -17.98 -10.19 -7.27
C ILE A 35 -17.01 -9.63 -8.30
N ALA A 36 -16.09 -8.80 -7.83
CA ALA A 36 -15.07 -8.19 -8.65
C ALA A 36 -13.78 -9.02 -8.61
N LEU A 37 -13.38 -9.52 -9.77
CA LEU A 37 -12.12 -10.25 -9.98
C LEU A 37 -11.09 -9.29 -10.59
N MET A 38 -10.00 -9.81 -11.18
CA MET A 38 -8.91 -8.96 -11.67
C MET A 38 -9.28 -8.19 -12.94
N ASP A 39 -10.04 -8.78 -13.85
CA ASP A 39 -10.40 -8.22 -15.17
C ASP A 39 -11.89 -8.40 -15.52
N LYS A 40 -12.72 -8.75 -14.53
CA LYS A 40 -14.14 -9.02 -14.73
C LYS A 40 -14.97 -8.84 -13.47
N LEU A 41 -16.26 -8.58 -13.69
CA LEU A 41 -17.30 -8.59 -12.67
C LEU A 41 -18.19 -9.81 -12.91
N VAL A 42 -18.34 -10.64 -11.90
CA VAL A 42 -19.23 -11.80 -11.92
C VAL A 42 -20.49 -11.43 -11.15
N LEU A 43 -21.61 -11.34 -11.86
CA LEU A 43 -22.93 -11.14 -11.27
C LEU A 43 -23.57 -12.50 -11.05
N GLY A 44 -24.00 -12.76 -9.82
CA GLY A 44 -24.76 -13.96 -9.49
C GLY A 44 -25.88 -13.70 -8.51
N SER A 45 -26.75 -14.68 -8.38
CA SER A 45 -27.82 -14.72 -7.39
C SER A 45 -27.48 -15.73 -6.30
N VAL A 46 -27.66 -15.31 -5.05
CA VAL A 46 -27.51 -16.14 -3.86
C VAL A 46 -28.90 -16.39 -3.28
N ARG A 47 -29.20 -17.65 -2.95
CA ARG A 47 -30.40 -18.04 -2.19
C ARG A 47 -29.95 -18.72 -0.90
N PHE A 48 -30.44 -18.20 0.23
CA PHE A 48 -30.19 -18.77 1.55
C PHE A 48 -31.31 -19.74 1.93
N PRO A 49 -31.01 -20.80 2.69
CA PRO A 49 -32.02 -21.72 3.18
C PRO A 49 -32.93 -21.04 4.22
N GLU A 50 -34.25 -21.11 4.05
CA GLU A 50 -35.21 -20.65 5.04
C GLU A 50 -35.47 -21.74 6.10
N GLU A 51 -35.72 -21.35 7.36
CA GLU A 51 -35.85 -22.27 8.51
C GLU A 51 -36.94 -23.36 8.35
N ASN A 52 -37.86 -23.19 7.40
CA ASN A 52 -39.02 -24.05 7.18
C ASN A 52 -38.93 -24.93 5.93
N GLU A 53 -37.86 -24.84 5.13
CA GLU A 53 -37.71 -25.60 3.88
C GLU A 53 -36.41 -26.43 3.88
N ASN A 54 -36.46 -27.65 3.31
CA ASN A 54 -35.28 -28.49 3.05
C ASN A 54 -34.41 -27.93 1.90
N GLU A 55 -34.37 -26.61 1.72
CA GLU A 55 -33.55 -25.99 0.69
C GLU A 55 -32.11 -25.88 1.19
N SER A 56 -31.16 -26.10 0.28
CA SER A 56 -29.73 -25.88 0.53
C SER A 56 -29.30 -24.55 -0.07
N PHE A 57 -28.28 -23.90 0.51
CA PHE A 57 -27.64 -22.72 -0.09
C PHE A 57 -27.37 -22.90 -1.59
N GLU A 58 -27.85 -21.97 -2.41
CA GLU A 58 -27.70 -22.01 -3.86
C GLU A 58 -26.99 -20.75 -4.37
N TRP A 59 -25.97 -20.95 -5.21
CA TRP A 59 -25.28 -19.90 -5.95
C TRP A 59 -25.49 -20.12 -7.44
N LYS A 60 -26.05 -19.12 -8.12
CA LYS A 60 -26.25 -19.12 -9.56
C LYS A 60 -25.54 -17.94 -10.21
N GLN A 61 -24.51 -18.21 -11.00
CA GLN A 61 -23.90 -17.19 -11.84
C GLN A 61 -24.88 -16.77 -12.94
N LEU A 62 -25.18 -15.48 -13.01
CA LEU A 62 -26.12 -14.91 -13.97
C LEU A 62 -25.38 -14.37 -15.21
N LYS A 63 -24.30 -13.61 -14.99
CA LYS A 63 -23.60 -12.90 -16.07
C LYS A 63 -22.15 -12.64 -15.71
N GLU A 64 -21.28 -12.63 -16.71
CA GLU A 64 -19.89 -12.19 -16.61
C GLU A 64 -19.71 -10.93 -17.45
N ILE A 65 -19.23 -9.87 -16.81
CA ILE A 65 -19.02 -8.55 -17.41
C ILE A 65 -17.52 -8.30 -17.44
N HIS A 66 -16.97 -8.14 -18.64
CA HIS A 66 -15.53 -7.91 -18.81
C HIS A 66 -15.18 -6.47 -18.42
N HIS A 67 -14.16 -6.33 -17.58
CA HIS A 67 -13.67 -5.04 -17.09
C HIS A 67 -12.22 -4.83 -17.55
N LYS A 68 -11.93 -3.71 -18.23
CA LYS A 68 -10.60 -3.50 -18.85
C LYS A 68 -9.48 -3.25 -17.83
N SER A 69 -9.83 -2.89 -16.60
CA SER A 69 -8.90 -2.59 -15.51
C SER A 69 -9.31 -3.34 -14.24
N ARG A 70 -8.47 -3.28 -13.19
CA ARG A 70 -8.81 -3.91 -11.91
C ARG A 70 -9.84 -3.07 -11.14
N PRO A 71 -11.03 -3.60 -10.81
CA PRO A 71 -12.03 -2.88 -10.03
C PRO A 71 -11.64 -2.83 -8.54
N HIS A 72 -11.62 -1.63 -7.95
CA HIS A 72 -11.36 -1.40 -6.53
C HIS A 72 -12.63 -1.38 -5.68
N SER A 73 -13.72 -0.85 -6.24
CA SER A 73 -15.01 -0.70 -5.55
C SER A 73 -16.15 -0.95 -6.53
N VAL A 74 -17.24 -1.51 -6.03
CA VAL A 74 -18.45 -1.83 -6.78
C VAL A 74 -19.64 -1.40 -5.94
N ALA A 75 -20.68 -0.86 -6.58
CA ALA A 75 -21.93 -0.49 -5.93
C ALA A 75 -23.12 -0.73 -6.88
N PHE A 76 -24.21 -1.28 -6.35
CA PHE A 76 -25.48 -1.37 -7.08
C PHE A 76 -26.18 -0.02 -7.10
N ALA A 77 -26.87 0.27 -8.20
CA ALA A 77 -27.79 1.40 -8.27
C ALA A 77 -29.16 1.04 -7.66
N PRO A 78 -29.88 2.00 -7.07
CA PRO A 78 -31.21 1.79 -6.48
C PRO A 78 -32.27 1.37 -7.49
N GLU A 79 -32.08 1.70 -8.77
CA GLU A 79 -32.96 1.28 -9.86
C GLU A 79 -32.80 -0.20 -10.27
N THR A 80 -31.86 -0.92 -9.66
CA THR A 80 -31.62 -2.33 -9.96
C THR A 80 -32.76 -3.21 -9.43
N SER A 81 -33.48 -3.85 -10.35
CA SER A 81 -34.60 -4.72 -10.02
C SER A 81 -34.65 -5.93 -10.95
N LEU A 82 -34.86 -7.11 -10.36
CA LEU A 82 -35.15 -8.35 -11.09
C LEU A 82 -36.65 -8.61 -11.27
N ALA A 83 -37.49 -7.88 -10.54
CA ALA A 83 -38.94 -8.10 -10.52
C ALA A 83 -39.65 -7.45 -11.72
N ILE A 84 -39.06 -6.37 -12.26
CA ILE A 84 -39.61 -5.62 -13.39
C ILE A 84 -39.14 -6.28 -14.70
N VAL A 85 -40.02 -6.33 -15.71
CA VAL A 85 -39.69 -6.79 -17.07
C VAL A 85 -39.77 -5.59 -18.02
N PRO A 86 -38.70 -5.26 -18.78
CA PRO A 86 -37.41 -5.94 -18.81
C PRO A 86 -36.65 -5.76 -17.49
N LYS A 87 -35.84 -6.76 -17.14
CA LYS A 87 -34.96 -6.68 -15.96
C LYS A 87 -33.97 -5.56 -16.19
N LYS A 88 -33.60 -4.86 -15.12
CA LYS A 88 -32.63 -3.78 -15.19
C LYS A 88 -31.65 -3.93 -14.05
N VAL A 89 -30.40 -4.21 -14.39
CA VAL A 89 -29.29 -4.28 -13.44
C VAL A 89 -28.31 -3.18 -13.77
N VAL A 90 -28.08 -2.29 -12.81
CA VAL A 90 -27.14 -1.18 -12.97
C VAL A 90 -26.11 -1.20 -11.85
N ILE A 91 -24.85 -1.24 -12.24
CA ILE A 91 -23.71 -1.39 -11.34
C ILE A 91 -22.69 -0.32 -11.67
N ALA A 92 -22.27 0.44 -10.66
CA ALA A 92 -21.11 1.31 -10.74
C ALA A 92 -19.88 0.55 -10.27
N SER A 93 -18.76 0.72 -10.97
CA SER A 93 -17.47 0.21 -10.51
C SER A 93 -16.36 1.23 -10.73
N ALA A 94 -15.41 1.26 -9.81
CA ALA A 94 -14.24 2.11 -9.83
C ALA A 94 -13.02 1.30 -10.26
N GLY A 95 -12.39 1.66 -11.38
CA GLY A 95 -11.26 0.93 -11.94
C GLY A 95 -9.88 1.54 -11.62
N SER A 96 -8.83 0.75 -11.81
CA SER A 96 -7.42 1.23 -11.75
C SER A 96 -7.05 2.19 -12.88
N ASP A 97 -7.92 2.40 -13.86
CA ASP A 97 -7.78 3.35 -14.97
C ASP A 97 -8.31 4.76 -14.63
N TYR A 98 -8.57 5.03 -13.35
CA TYR A 98 -9.02 6.33 -12.81
C TYR A 98 -10.43 6.74 -13.24
N LYS A 99 -11.18 5.81 -13.83
CA LYS A 99 -12.53 6.04 -14.33
C LYS A 99 -13.55 5.28 -13.51
N VAL A 100 -14.77 5.82 -13.49
CA VAL A 100 -15.94 5.11 -12.98
C VAL A 100 -16.68 4.53 -14.17
N HIS A 101 -16.95 3.23 -14.12
CA HIS A 101 -17.69 2.51 -15.16
C HIS A 101 -19.10 2.24 -14.66
N ILE A 102 -20.10 2.66 -15.43
CA ILE A 102 -21.49 2.31 -15.22
C ILE A 102 -21.85 1.19 -16.17
N PHE A 103 -22.15 0.03 -15.62
CA PHE A 103 -22.63 -1.14 -16.34
C PHE A 103 -24.15 -1.19 -16.23
N GLN A 104 -24.83 -1.27 -17.37
CA GLN A 104 -26.27 -1.54 -17.41
C GLN A 104 -26.50 -2.83 -18.21
N SER A 105 -27.33 -3.71 -17.68
CA SER A 105 -27.63 -4.99 -18.29
C SER A 105 -29.09 -5.36 -18.04
N ASP A 106 -29.73 -5.96 -19.05
CA ASP A 106 -31.02 -6.62 -18.94
C ASP A 106 -30.92 -8.11 -18.56
N LEU A 107 -29.70 -8.60 -18.30
CA LEU A 107 -29.33 -10.01 -18.14
C LEU A 107 -29.46 -10.86 -19.42
N ASP A 108 -29.87 -10.27 -20.54
CA ASP A 108 -29.98 -10.94 -21.82
C ASP A 108 -28.76 -10.55 -22.69
N GLN A 109 -28.96 -9.84 -23.79
CA GLN A 109 -27.90 -9.45 -24.73
C GLN A 109 -27.61 -7.95 -24.73
N ASN A 110 -28.41 -7.12 -24.06
CA ASN A 110 -28.26 -5.67 -24.11
C ASN A 110 -27.45 -5.17 -22.94
N ASP A 111 -26.12 -5.26 -23.08
CA ASP A 111 -25.16 -4.77 -22.11
C ASP A 111 -24.56 -3.45 -22.60
N THR A 112 -24.65 -2.40 -21.78
CA THR A 112 -24.02 -1.10 -22.07
C THR A 112 -23.02 -0.73 -20.98
N VAL A 113 -21.96 -0.03 -21.38
CA VAL A 113 -20.92 0.46 -20.49
C VAL A 113 -20.70 1.94 -20.77
N GLN A 114 -20.93 2.76 -19.75
CA GLN A 114 -20.65 4.19 -19.79
C GLN A 114 -19.42 4.50 -18.95
N LEU A 115 -18.51 5.30 -19.50
CA LEU A 115 -17.27 5.69 -18.85
C LEU A 115 -17.39 7.12 -18.33
N LEU A 116 -17.20 7.30 -17.04
CA LEU A 116 -17.18 8.61 -16.40
C LEU A 116 -15.72 9.03 -16.19
N ASP A 117 -15.34 10.13 -16.84
CA ASP A 117 -14.00 10.69 -16.81
C ASP A 117 -14.02 11.99 -15.98
N GLY A 118 -13.18 12.06 -14.95
CA GLY A 118 -13.17 13.19 -14.01
C GLY A 118 -12.11 13.11 -12.93
N HIS A 119 -11.69 11.91 -12.55
CA HIS A 119 -10.60 11.70 -11.59
C HIS A 119 -9.24 11.65 -12.28
N ARG A 120 -8.20 12.05 -11.54
CA ARG A 120 -6.80 12.08 -12.02
C ARG A 120 -5.92 10.99 -11.42
N SER A 121 -6.47 10.19 -10.52
CA SER A 121 -5.79 9.14 -9.76
C SER A 121 -6.77 8.00 -9.45
N TYR A 122 -6.31 7.01 -8.68
CA TYR A 122 -7.11 5.85 -8.29
C TYR A 122 -8.41 6.24 -7.60
N VAL A 123 -9.51 5.68 -8.09
CA VAL A 123 -10.82 5.83 -7.46
C VAL A 123 -10.96 4.75 -6.38
N ASN A 124 -10.99 5.17 -5.13
CA ASN A 124 -10.97 4.30 -3.96
C ASN A 124 -12.35 3.70 -3.66
N HIS A 125 -13.42 4.47 -3.84
CA HIS A 125 -14.75 4.06 -3.46
C HIS A 125 -15.83 4.74 -4.31
N VAL A 126 -16.92 4.00 -4.58
CA VAL A 126 -18.14 4.52 -5.21
C VAL A 126 -19.37 4.19 -4.37
N SER A 127 -20.32 5.11 -4.30
CA SER A 127 -21.59 4.88 -3.59
C SER A 127 -22.74 5.65 -4.23
N TRP A 128 -23.85 4.96 -4.40
CA TRP A 128 -25.10 5.54 -4.87
C TRP A 128 -25.88 6.19 -3.73
N ASP A 129 -26.49 7.34 -4.04
CA ASP A 129 -27.51 7.97 -3.21
C ASP A 129 -28.77 7.08 -3.17
N PRO A 130 -29.43 6.88 -2.02
CA PRO A 130 -30.65 6.06 -1.93
C PRO A 130 -31.76 6.51 -2.90
N ASP A 131 -31.88 7.82 -3.15
CA ASP A 131 -32.86 8.39 -4.08
C ASP A 131 -32.45 8.23 -5.56
N GLY A 132 -31.21 7.79 -5.82
CA GLY A 132 -30.67 7.62 -7.16
C GLY A 132 -30.45 8.93 -7.92
N GLU A 133 -30.38 10.07 -7.24
CA GLU A 133 -30.09 11.36 -7.88
C GLU A 133 -28.60 11.51 -8.19
N PHE A 134 -27.75 11.09 -7.25
CA PHE A 134 -26.31 11.23 -7.35
C PHE A 134 -25.56 9.90 -7.15
N LEU A 135 -24.42 9.80 -7.82
CA LEU A 135 -23.38 8.81 -7.55
C LEU A 135 -22.16 9.56 -7.03
N ALA A 136 -21.64 9.16 -5.86
CA ALA A 136 -20.42 9.71 -5.31
C ALA A 136 -19.23 8.81 -5.66
N SER A 137 -18.12 9.42 -6.09
CA SER A 137 -16.84 8.74 -6.29
C SER A 137 -15.70 9.46 -5.56
N CYS A 138 -14.86 8.70 -4.87
CA CYS A 138 -13.74 9.20 -4.08
C CYS A 138 -12.41 8.75 -4.66
N SER A 139 -11.40 9.62 -4.61
CA SER A 139 -10.12 9.36 -5.27
C SER A 139 -8.91 9.81 -4.46
N ASP A 140 -7.77 9.20 -4.80
CA ASP A 140 -6.42 9.56 -4.36
C ASP A 140 -5.94 10.91 -4.92
N ASP A 141 -6.68 11.53 -5.84
CA ASP A 141 -6.44 12.91 -6.30
C ASP A 141 -6.95 13.99 -5.31
N ASN A 142 -7.31 13.57 -4.10
CA ASN A 142 -7.89 14.36 -3.02
C ASN A 142 -9.26 14.96 -3.38
N SER A 143 -10.02 14.34 -4.28
CA SER A 143 -11.36 14.79 -4.63
C SER A 143 -12.44 13.75 -4.35
N CYS A 144 -13.63 14.25 -4.04
CA CYS A 144 -14.88 13.51 -4.12
C CYS A 144 -15.75 14.17 -5.19
N VAL A 145 -16.06 13.43 -6.25
CA VAL A 145 -16.88 13.91 -7.37
C VAL A 145 -18.28 13.32 -7.26
N LEU A 146 -19.30 14.15 -7.47
CA LEU A 146 -20.68 13.68 -7.60
C LEU A 146 -21.09 13.66 -9.06
N TRP A 147 -21.75 12.60 -9.49
CA TRP A 147 -22.28 12.42 -10.83
C TRP A 147 -23.80 12.44 -10.78
N LYS A 148 -24.44 13.19 -11.67
CA LYS A 148 -25.89 13.30 -11.73
C LYS A 148 -26.50 12.16 -12.52
N CYS A 149 -27.12 11.20 -11.86
CA CYS A 149 -27.56 9.96 -12.50
C CYS A 149 -28.71 10.19 -13.51
N LYS A 150 -29.60 11.17 -13.26
CA LYS A 150 -30.72 11.50 -14.17
C LYS A 150 -30.30 12.31 -15.40
N GLU A 151 -29.16 12.98 -15.34
CA GLU A 151 -28.60 13.79 -16.44
C GLU A 151 -27.43 13.04 -17.08
N ASP A 152 -27.64 11.77 -17.44
CA ASP A 152 -26.66 10.89 -18.11
C ASP A 152 -25.28 10.88 -17.42
N TYR A 153 -25.29 10.81 -16.08
CA TYR A 153 -24.09 10.82 -15.23
C TYR A 153 -23.15 11.99 -15.50
N THR A 154 -23.68 13.15 -15.88
CA THR A 154 -22.87 14.37 -16.02
C THR A 154 -22.21 14.75 -14.69
N GLN A 155 -21.01 15.32 -14.78
CA GLN A 155 -20.25 15.73 -13.60
C GLN A 155 -21.00 16.85 -12.86
N GLY A 156 -21.37 16.57 -11.61
CA GLY A 156 -21.99 17.49 -10.67
C GLY A 156 -20.97 18.18 -9.76
N PRO A 157 -21.38 18.58 -8.54
CA PRO A 157 -20.49 19.20 -7.57
C PRO A 157 -19.29 18.31 -7.24
N SER A 158 -18.11 18.91 -7.12
CA SER A 158 -16.87 18.22 -6.70
C SER A 158 -16.32 18.90 -5.44
N PHE A 159 -15.85 18.10 -4.49
CA PHE A 159 -15.25 18.54 -3.24
C PHE A 159 -13.76 18.20 -3.26
N PHE A 160 -12.92 19.10 -2.74
CA PHE A 160 -11.46 18.95 -2.71
C PHE A 160 -10.95 19.00 -1.28
N PHE A 161 -9.99 18.13 -0.98
CA PHE A 161 -9.48 17.87 0.36
C PHE A 161 -7.95 18.01 0.43
N GLY A 162 -7.41 18.01 1.65
CA GLY A 162 -5.95 18.09 1.88
C GLY A 162 -5.23 16.75 1.63
N SER A 163 -5.96 15.64 1.74
CA SER A 163 -5.48 14.28 1.58
C SER A 163 -6.45 13.43 0.76
N ALA A 164 -6.02 12.20 0.46
CA ALA A 164 -6.79 11.26 -0.34
C ALA A 164 -8.12 10.91 0.33
N VAL A 165 -9.16 10.77 -0.48
CA VAL A 165 -10.49 10.41 0.00
C VAL A 165 -10.69 8.90 -0.17
N LEU A 166 -10.98 8.20 0.92
CA LEU A 166 -10.96 6.74 0.96
C LEU A 166 -12.34 6.11 0.86
N SER A 167 -13.35 6.70 1.50
CA SER A 167 -14.72 6.20 1.50
C SER A 167 -15.72 7.35 1.37
N ALA A 168 -16.79 7.11 0.62
CA ALA A 168 -17.99 7.94 0.61
C ALA A 168 -19.20 7.06 0.88
N LYS A 169 -20.05 7.49 1.82
CA LYS A 169 -21.31 6.81 2.13
C LYS A 169 -22.44 7.80 2.32
N TRP A 170 -23.53 7.56 1.60
CA TRP A 170 -24.73 8.35 1.72
C TRP A 170 -25.45 8.03 3.02
N HIS A 171 -26.13 9.04 3.55
CA HIS A 171 -27.01 8.87 4.68
C HIS A 171 -28.17 7.94 4.27
N PRO A 172 -28.56 6.97 5.11
CA PRO A 172 -29.55 5.94 4.73
C PRO A 172 -30.97 6.47 4.54
N GLU A 173 -31.38 7.44 5.36
CA GLU A 173 -32.76 7.97 5.38
C GLU A 173 -32.90 9.34 4.70
N GLU A 174 -32.07 10.32 5.10
CA GLU A 174 -32.09 11.68 4.55
C GLU A 174 -31.22 11.83 3.30
N SER A 175 -31.83 12.09 2.16
CA SER A 175 -31.08 12.32 0.92
C SER A 175 -30.28 13.62 0.91
N GLY A 176 -29.22 13.61 0.10
CA GLY A 176 -28.32 14.75 -0.02
C GLY A 176 -27.37 14.95 1.16
N HIS A 177 -27.31 14.03 2.13
CA HIS A 177 -26.28 13.98 3.16
C HIS A 177 -25.25 12.90 2.82
N LEU A 178 -23.98 13.29 2.84
CA LEU A 178 -22.86 12.46 2.40
C LEU A 178 -21.75 12.45 3.44
N LEU A 179 -21.38 11.27 3.89
CA LEU A 179 -20.20 11.03 4.71
C LEU A 179 -18.99 10.83 3.81
N ILE A 180 -17.92 11.58 4.06
CA ILE A 180 -16.67 11.50 3.32
C ILE A 180 -15.54 11.25 4.32
N ALA A 181 -14.75 10.20 4.08
CA ALA A 181 -13.66 9.81 4.95
C ALA A 181 -12.31 10.14 4.31
N GLU A 182 -11.58 11.09 4.92
CA GLU A 182 -10.27 11.52 4.46
C GLU A 182 -9.16 10.71 5.14
N LYS A 183 -8.11 10.36 4.38
CA LYS A 183 -6.95 9.60 4.87
C LYS A 183 -6.23 10.24 6.05
N CYS A 184 -6.34 11.56 6.21
CA CYS A 184 -5.74 12.32 7.30
C CYS A 184 -6.38 12.05 8.67
N GLY A 185 -7.48 11.28 8.75
CA GLY A 185 -8.16 10.96 10.01
C GLY A 185 -9.47 11.69 10.24
N VAL A 186 -9.88 12.55 9.29
CA VAL A 186 -11.10 13.34 9.43
C VAL A 186 -12.22 12.69 8.63
N VAL A 187 -13.38 12.55 9.25
CA VAL A 187 -14.62 12.14 8.60
C VAL A 187 -15.53 13.35 8.55
N HIS A 188 -15.87 13.77 7.34
CA HIS A 188 -16.70 14.93 7.08
C HIS A 188 -18.14 14.51 6.77
N LEU A 189 -19.10 15.23 7.32
CA LEU A 189 -20.50 15.17 6.93
C LEU A 189 -20.81 16.38 6.05
N TYR A 190 -21.16 16.12 4.80
CA TYR A 190 -21.53 17.13 3.81
C TYR A 190 -23.02 17.12 3.53
N LYS A 191 -23.56 18.32 3.29
CA LYS A 191 -24.87 18.49 2.67
C LYS A 191 -24.68 18.92 1.23
N VAL A 192 -24.95 17.98 0.32
CA VAL A 192 -24.67 18.10 -1.12
C VAL A 192 -25.35 19.31 -1.75
N HIS A 193 -26.64 19.51 -1.45
CA HIS A 193 -27.43 20.61 -1.97
C HIS A 193 -26.89 22.00 -1.58
N LEU A 194 -26.38 22.13 -0.36
CA LEU A 194 -25.83 23.39 0.15
C LEU A 194 -24.34 23.57 -0.18
N LYS A 195 -23.66 22.50 -0.62
CA LYS A 195 -22.21 22.45 -0.84
C LYS A 195 -21.39 22.88 0.39
N THR A 196 -21.91 22.60 1.58
CA THR A 196 -21.26 22.93 2.86
C THR A 196 -21.00 21.67 3.68
N SER A 197 -19.88 21.67 4.41
CA SER A 197 -19.63 20.70 5.47
C SER A 197 -20.45 21.08 6.70
N MET A 198 -21.29 20.18 7.19
CA MET A 198 -22.09 20.40 8.39
C MET A 198 -21.28 20.09 9.65
N LEU A 199 -20.60 18.95 9.64
CA LEU A 199 -19.85 18.42 10.78
C LEU A 199 -18.56 17.78 10.28
N SER A 200 -17.53 17.76 11.12
CA SER A 200 -16.32 16.98 10.89
C SER A 200 -15.90 16.37 12.21
N VAL A 201 -15.64 15.07 12.21
CA VAL A 201 -15.17 14.31 13.37
C VAL A 201 -13.78 13.77 13.06
N GLU A 202 -12.92 13.69 14.07
CA GLU A 202 -11.51 13.33 13.92
C GLU A 202 -11.19 12.07 14.71
N THR A 203 -10.32 11.23 14.14
CA THR A 203 -9.69 10.10 14.82
C THR A 203 -8.38 10.49 15.47
N ASP A 204 -8.10 9.96 16.66
CA ASP A 204 -6.80 10.17 17.33
C ASP A 204 -5.63 9.46 16.61
N SER A 205 -5.90 8.59 15.64
CA SER A 205 -4.89 7.77 14.95
C SER A 205 -5.05 7.81 13.45
N ASN A 206 -3.95 8.02 12.71
CA ASN A 206 -3.94 8.16 11.25
C ASN A 206 -2.93 7.20 10.61
N PRO A 207 -3.21 6.57 9.45
CA PRO A 207 -4.27 6.91 8.51
C PRO A 207 -5.60 6.21 8.77
N LEU A 208 -6.68 6.87 8.38
CA LEU A 208 -8.00 6.26 8.22
C LEU A 208 -7.95 5.25 7.07
N SER A 209 -8.77 4.21 7.13
CA SER A 209 -8.87 3.17 6.09
C SER A 209 -10.26 3.13 5.46
N TYR A 210 -11.31 3.19 6.27
CA TYR A 210 -12.70 3.16 5.82
C TYR A 210 -13.61 3.80 6.86
N ALA A 211 -14.74 4.34 6.42
CA ALA A 211 -15.83 4.77 7.29
C ALA A 211 -17.18 4.35 6.69
N ASP A 212 -18.14 4.08 7.56
CA ASP A 212 -19.47 3.59 7.21
C ASP A 212 -20.54 4.21 8.11
N TRP A 213 -21.74 4.33 7.56
CA TRP A 213 -22.91 4.86 8.26
C TRP A 213 -23.75 3.72 8.82
N ASN A 214 -24.29 3.89 10.03
CA ASN A 214 -25.23 2.93 10.59
C ASN A 214 -26.60 3.02 9.88
N LEU A 215 -26.97 1.94 9.18
CA LEU A 215 -28.21 1.89 8.39
C LEU A 215 -29.48 1.90 9.25
N SER A 216 -29.45 1.36 10.48
CA SER A 216 -30.63 1.31 11.35
C SER A 216 -30.78 2.58 12.20
N ASN A 217 -29.67 3.24 12.55
CA ASN A 217 -29.67 4.44 13.37
C ASN A 217 -28.70 5.47 12.82
N SER A 218 -29.25 6.42 12.08
CA SER A 218 -28.51 7.43 11.35
C SER A 218 -27.67 8.38 12.21
N ALA A 219 -27.82 8.37 13.54
CA ALA A 219 -26.95 9.16 14.42
C ALA A 219 -25.52 8.60 14.53
N TYR A 220 -25.32 7.31 14.24
CA TYR A 220 -24.06 6.64 14.49
C TYR A 220 -23.20 6.45 13.24
N VAL A 221 -21.91 6.73 13.40
CA VAL A 221 -20.88 6.52 12.38
C VAL A 221 -19.76 5.69 12.96
N VAL A 222 -19.16 4.86 12.10
CA VAL A 222 -17.98 4.06 12.44
C VAL A 222 -16.86 4.36 11.46
N ALA A 223 -15.63 4.42 11.97
CA ALA A 223 -14.44 4.50 11.15
C ALA A 223 -13.34 3.58 11.67
N LEU A 224 -12.47 3.17 10.77
CA LEU A 224 -11.36 2.27 11.05
C LEU A 224 -10.07 2.98 10.71
N ALA A 225 -9.16 3.14 11.68
CA ALA A 225 -7.87 3.78 11.47
C ALA A 225 -6.76 3.01 12.20
N ARG A 226 -5.65 2.71 11.50
CA ARG A 226 -4.53 1.83 11.95
C ARG A 226 -4.89 0.46 12.55
N GLY A 227 -6.17 0.06 12.64
CA GLY A 227 -6.60 -1.17 13.32
C GLY A 227 -7.56 -0.93 14.50
N ASN A 228 -7.73 0.33 14.89
CA ASN A 228 -8.71 0.77 15.87
C ASN A 228 -10.04 1.09 15.18
N VAL A 229 -11.13 0.63 15.77
CA VAL A 229 -12.50 0.98 15.37
C VAL A 229 -13.01 2.08 16.28
N PHE A 230 -13.41 3.20 15.69
CA PHE A 230 -13.95 4.36 16.36
C PHE A 230 -15.45 4.47 16.10
N PHE A 231 -16.20 4.83 17.14
CA PHE A 231 -17.64 5.03 17.07
C PHE A 231 -17.99 6.46 17.47
N TRP A 232 -18.85 7.13 16.70
CA TRP A 232 -19.36 8.45 17.02
C TRP A 232 -20.88 8.46 17.06
N ASP A 233 -21.41 9.31 17.92
CA ASP A 233 -22.80 9.75 17.91
C ASP A 233 -22.79 11.22 17.49
N LEU A 234 -23.22 11.46 16.26
CA LEU A 234 -23.18 12.77 15.63
C LEU A 234 -24.10 13.81 16.31
N LYS A 235 -25.01 13.39 17.20
CA LYS A 235 -25.90 14.30 17.92
C LYS A 235 -25.22 14.96 19.12
N ASN A 236 -24.31 14.25 19.77
CA ASN A 236 -23.90 14.57 21.14
C ASN A 236 -22.43 15.00 21.25
N SER A 237 -21.54 14.58 20.34
CA SER A 237 -20.11 14.79 20.52
C SER A 237 -19.30 14.77 19.22
N SER A 238 -18.29 15.65 19.15
CA SER A 238 -17.23 15.58 18.14
C SER A 238 -16.17 14.50 18.45
N TRP A 239 -16.09 14.08 19.72
CA TRP A 239 -15.20 13.02 20.19
C TRP A 239 -15.84 11.64 20.06
N PRO A 240 -15.06 10.60 19.75
CA PRO A 240 -15.57 9.24 19.65
C PRO A 240 -16.14 8.78 21.02
N ILE A 241 -17.30 8.13 20.99
CA ILE A 241 -17.90 7.50 22.17
C ILE A 241 -17.02 6.35 22.65
N GLU A 242 -16.53 5.56 21.70
CA GLU A 242 -15.74 4.36 21.94
C GLU A 242 -14.61 4.27 20.91
N ASN A 243 -13.43 3.89 21.40
CA ASN A 243 -12.26 3.57 20.59
C ASN A 243 -11.79 2.16 20.97
N LYS A 244 -11.83 1.23 20.01
CA LYS A 244 -11.54 -0.18 20.24
C LYS A 244 -10.37 -0.66 19.40
N PRO A 245 -9.24 -1.05 20.02
CA PRO A 245 -8.18 -1.75 19.30
C PRO A 245 -8.67 -3.15 18.92
N LEU A 246 -8.84 -3.38 17.62
CA LEU A 246 -9.45 -4.62 17.12
C LEU A 246 -8.47 -5.45 16.29
N HIS A 247 -7.66 -4.80 15.47
CA HIS A 247 -6.61 -5.44 14.67
C HIS A 247 -5.25 -4.95 15.15
N ASP A 248 -4.31 -5.87 15.34
CA ASP A 248 -2.98 -5.55 15.89
C ASP A 248 -2.12 -4.72 14.93
N ASP A 249 -2.31 -4.88 13.62
CA ASP A 249 -1.52 -4.23 12.57
C ASP A 249 -2.24 -3.07 11.89
N CYS A 250 -3.19 -3.38 11.00
CA CYS A 250 -3.95 -2.41 10.21
C CYS A 250 -5.37 -2.92 9.96
N GLY A 251 -6.31 -1.97 9.91
CA GLY A 251 -7.65 -2.21 9.40
C GLY A 251 -7.75 -2.03 7.88
N HIS A 252 -8.70 -2.70 7.24
CA HIS A 252 -9.01 -2.52 5.83
C HIS A 252 -10.41 -1.93 5.60
N ILE A 253 -11.46 -2.64 6.02
CA ILE A 253 -12.85 -2.22 5.86
C ILE A 253 -13.58 -2.41 7.18
N VAL A 254 -14.53 -1.52 7.46
CA VAL A 254 -15.47 -1.62 8.56
C VAL A 254 -16.89 -1.38 8.03
N LYS A 255 -17.87 -2.13 8.52
CA LYS A 255 -19.27 -2.06 8.11
C LYS A 255 -20.22 -2.24 9.27
N PHE A 256 -21.28 -1.45 9.31
CA PHE A 256 -22.40 -1.72 10.20
C PHE A 256 -23.23 -2.90 9.69
N SER A 257 -23.81 -3.64 10.63
CA SER A 257 -24.88 -4.57 10.33
C SER A 257 -26.13 -3.79 9.88
N PRO A 258 -26.79 -4.18 8.77
CA PRO A 258 -28.01 -3.51 8.31
C PRO A 258 -29.20 -3.60 9.29
N HIS A 259 -29.24 -4.65 10.12
CA HIS A 259 -30.38 -4.97 10.97
C HIS A 259 -30.18 -4.58 12.43
N SER A 260 -28.94 -4.33 12.85
CA SER A 260 -28.62 -4.12 14.25
C SER A 260 -27.70 -2.92 14.42
N GLU A 261 -28.15 -1.95 15.20
CA GLU A 261 -27.43 -0.70 15.45
C GLU A 261 -26.07 -0.89 16.13
N ASN A 262 -25.90 -1.99 16.86
CA ASN A 262 -24.74 -2.19 17.74
C ASN A 262 -23.73 -3.20 17.20
N VAL A 263 -23.96 -3.82 16.04
CA VAL A 263 -23.02 -4.84 15.51
C VAL A 263 -22.25 -4.26 14.34
N VAL A 264 -20.93 -4.45 14.39
CA VAL A 264 -20.00 -4.01 13.35
C VAL A 264 -19.11 -5.17 12.96
N ALA A 265 -18.92 -5.33 11.65
CA ALA A 265 -17.94 -6.25 11.09
C ALA A 265 -16.73 -5.45 10.58
N SER A 266 -15.54 -5.99 10.79
CA SER A 266 -14.30 -5.38 10.28
C SER A 266 -13.34 -6.42 9.78
N ILE A 267 -12.54 -6.05 8.78
CA ILE A 267 -11.52 -6.89 8.18
C ILE A 267 -10.15 -6.24 8.40
N GLY A 268 -9.20 -6.99 8.96
CA GLY A 268 -7.83 -6.55 9.17
C GLY A 268 -6.89 -6.95 8.03
N LYS A 269 -5.79 -6.21 7.87
CA LYS A 269 -4.64 -6.54 7.02
C LYS A 269 -3.35 -6.45 7.87
N PRO A 270 -2.35 -7.33 7.65
CA PRO A 270 -2.20 -8.30 6.56
C PRO A 270 -2.86 -9.67 6.81
N ASN A 271 -3.23 -9.97 8.06
CA ASN A 271 -3.68 -11.32 8.45
C ASN A 271 -5.07 -11.75 7.91
N ALA A 272 -5.77 -10.85 7.20
CA ALA A 272 -7.10 -11.08 6.64
C ALA A 272 -8.09 -11.64 7.66
N THR A 273 -8.09 -11.10 8.88
CA THR A 273 -8.97 -11.54 9.96
C THR A 273 -10.28 -10.76 9.93
N LEU A 274 -11.40 -11.46 9.79
CA LEU A 274 -12.74 -10.93 10.00
C LEU A 274 -13.05 -10.96 11.50
N LYS A 275 -13.38 -9.80 12.06
CA LYS A 275 -13.82 -9.66 13.44
C LYS A 275 -15.18 -8.98 13.48
N VAL A 276 -16.16 -9.62 14.10
CA VAL A 276 -17.49 -9.07 14.36
C VAL A 276 -17.56 -8.69 15.84
N ILE A 277 -17.87 -7.42 16.09
CA ILE A 277 -17.92 -6.85 17.44
C ILE A 277 -19.28 -6.23 17.71
N HIS A 278 -19.68 -6.27 18.98
CA HIS A 278 -20.77 -5.47 19.49
C HIS A 278 -20.21 -4.14 20.05
N MET A 279 -20.88 -3.02 19.82
CA MET A 279 -20.44 -1.66 20.18
C MET A 279 -20.19 -1.53 21.69
N LYS A 280 -20.87 -2.29 22.53
CA LYS A 280 -20.64 -2.28 24.00
C LYS A 280 -19.65 -3.34 24.50
N ASN A 281 -19.37 -4.38 23.72
CA ASN A 281 -18.55 -5.51 24.19
C ASN A 281 -17.07 -5.27 23.89
N LYS A 282 -16.17 -5.61 24.82
CA LYS A 282 -14.72 -5.42 24.63
C LYS A 282 -14.09 -6.44 23.70
N LEU A 283 -14.62 -7.66 23.65
CA LEU A 283 -14.09 -8.77 22.86
C LEU A 283 -14.92 -8.99 21.58
N PRO A 284 -14.30 -9.43 20.47
CA PRO A 284 -15.02 -9.84 19.28
C PRO A 284 -15.92 -11.05 19.58
N GLN A 285 -17.14 -11.02 19.05
CA GLN A 285 -18.09 -12.12 19.13
C GLN A 285 -17.72 -13.23 18.14
N ILE A 286 -17.23 -12.85 16.96
CA ILE A 286 -16.78 -13.77 15.92
C ILE A 286 -15.39 -13.32 15.48
N GLU A 287 -14.48 -14.28 15.42
CA GLU A 287 -13.16 -14.11 14.84
C GLU A 287 -12.94 -15.24 13.83
N ALA A 288 -12.74 -14.88 12.57
CA ALA A 288 -12.51 -15.82 11.48
C ALA A 288 -11.31 -15.37 10.65
N LYS A 289 -10.39 -16.29 10.37
CA LYS A 289 -9.28 -16.02 9.46
C LYS A 289 -9.76 -16.28 8.02
N LEU A 290 -9.81 -15.25 7.19
CA LEU A 290 -10.14 -15.39 5.79
C LEU A 290 -8.94 -16.03 5.08
N GLN A 291 -9.16 -17.23 4.52
CA GLN A 291 -8.17 -17.84 3.64
C GLN A 291 -8.20 -17.10 2.30
N LEU A 292 -7.15 -16.32 2.04
CA LEU A 292 -6.87 -15.83 0.69
C LEU A 292 -6.47 -17.04 -0.16
N TYR A 293 -7.43 -17.61 -0.90
CA TYR A 293 -7.11 -18.59 -1.94
C TYR A 293 -6.50 -17.84 -3.12
N GLY A 294 -5.27 -18.22 -3.46
CA GLY A 294 -4.44 -17.54 -4.44
C GLY A 294 -3.27 -16.85 -3.76
N LEU A 295 -2.06 -17.39 -3.96
CA LEU A 295 -0.87 -16.58 -3.89
C LEU A 295 -1.14 -15.30 -4.68
N PRO A 296 -0.76 -14.09 -4.22
CA PRO A 296 -0.58 -13.01 -5.16
C PRO A 296 0.39 -13.59 -6.19
N ARG A 297 -0.10 -13.83 -7.41
CA ARG A 297 0.79 -14.06 -8.56
C ARG A 297 1.79 -12.93 -8.45
N SER A 298 3.04 -13.26 -8.11
CA SER A 298 4.18 -12.37 -8.26
C SER A 298 4.00 -11.74 -9.62
N MET A 299 3.68 -10.44 -9.67
CA MET A 299 3.29 -9.67 -10.87
C MET A 299 3.61 -10.42 -12.16
N SER A 300 2.71 -11.33 -12.55
CA SER A 300 2.88 -12.09 -13.78
C SER A 300 2.22 -11.20 -14.81
N THR A 301 3.05 -10.35 -15.39
CA THR A 301 2.86 -9.62 -16.64
C THR A 301 1.71 -10.18 -17.49
N ALA A 302 0.55 -9.54 -17.43
CA ALA A 302 -0.48 -9.68 -18.45
C ALA A 302 -0.19 -8.66 -19.56
N SER A 303 0.32 -9.21 -20.67
CA SER A 303 0.20 -8.75 -22.07
C SER A 303 0.02 -7.25 -22.35
N MET A 304 1.11 -6.62 -22.80
CA MET A 304 1.03 -5.47 -23.72
C MET A 304 0.62 -5.95 -25.13
N PRO A 305 -0.09 -5.14 -25.93
CA PRO A 305 -0.31 -5.46 -27.33
C PRO A 305 0.98 -5.20 -28.14
N GLU A 306 1.32 -6.24 -28.92
CA GLU A 306 2.17 -6.32 -30.11
C GLU A 306 3.66 -5.89 -30.08
N GLN A 307 4.47 -6.95 -30.14
CA GLN A 307 5.78 -7.12 -30.76
C GLN A 307 6.91 -6.15 -30.36
N VAL A 308 7.62 -6.53 -29.29
CA VAL A 308 9.07 -6.32 -29.23
C VAL A 308 9.72 -7.65 -28.83
N VAL A 309 10.70 -8.05 -29.63
CA VAL A 309 11.43 -9.32 -29.70
C VAL A 309 11.78 -9.92 -28.32
N ALA A 310 11.53 -11.22 -28.18
CA ALA A 310 11.87 -12.03 -27.01
C ALA A 310 13.35 -11.87 -26.60
N VAL A 311 13.60 -11.67 -25.30
CA VAL A 311 14.91 -11.84 -24.67
C VAL A 311 14.75 -12.77 -23.46
N ASP A 312 14.96 -14.07 -23.69
CA ASP A 312 15.14 -15.08 -22.64
C ASP A 312 16.57 -15.04 -22.06
N LYS A 313 16.71 -15.39 -20.76
CA LYS A 313 17.93 -15.73 -19.94
C LYS A 313 18.27 -14.85 -18.71
N ALA A 314 17.43 -13.92 -18.24
CA ALA A 314 17.73 -13.14 -17.02
C ALA A 314 17.28 -13.80 -15.69
N SER A 315 16.45 -14.85 -15.73
CA SER A 315 15.79 -15.41 -14.55
C SER A 315 16.71 -16.26 -13.64
N ASP A 316 17.76 -16.89 -14.18
CA ASP A 316 18.64 -17.75 -13.39
C ASP A 316 19.65 -16.97 -12.53
N VAL A 317 19.97 -15.73 -12.92
CA VAL A 317 20.98 -14.87 -12.25
C VAL A 317 20.54 -14.45 -10.84
N LEU A 318 19.23 -14.28 -10.61
CA LEU A 318 18.67 -13.90 -9.31
C LEU A 318 18.47 -15.07 -8.35
N ASN A 319 18.52 -16.32 -8.84
CA ASN A 319 18.34 -17.51 -8.01
C ASN A 319 19.64 -17.94 -7.31
N HIS A 320 20.79 -17.40 -7.72
CA HIS A 320 22.08 -17.72 -7.12
C HIS A 320 22.37 -16.78 -5.92
N PRO A 321 22.60 -17.30 -4.71
CA PRO A 321 22.72 -16.50 -3.49
C PRO A 321 23.93 -15.56 -3.49
N ASP A 322 25.02 -15.93 -4.17
CA ASP A 322 26.21 -15.08 -4.35
C ASP A 322 26.72 -15.15 -5.79
N TYR A 323 25.97 -14.56 -6.72
CA TYR A 323 26.29 -14.66 -8.15
C TYR A 323 27.64 -14.03 -8.50
N PHE A 324 28.12 -13.03 -7.76
CA PHE A 324 29.36 -12.31 -8.06
C PHE A 324 30.56 -12.71 -7.20
N ASP A 325 30.48 -13.82 -6.45
CA ASP A 325 31.55 -14.28 -5.56
C ASP A 325 31.97 -13.23 -4.51
N VAL A 326 31.01 -12.44 -4.04
CA VAL A 326 31.19 -11.35 -3.07
C VAL A 326 31.76 -11.87 -1.74
N HIS A 327 31.46 -13.12 -1.36
CA HIS A 327 32.00 -13.72 -0.14
C HIS A 327 33.54 -13.75 -0.09
N LYS A 328 34.22 -13.76 -1.24
CA LYS A 328 35.69 -13.79 -1.35
C LYS A 328 36.34 -12.40 -1.20
N LEU A 329 35.54 -11.33 -1.19
CA LEU A 329 36.07 -9.96 -1.21
C LEU A 329 36.71 -9.52 0.10
N PHE A 330 36.27 -10.08 1.23
CA PHE A 330 36.75 -9.74 2.57
C PHE A 330 36.48 -10.85 3.59
N THR A 331 37.23 -10.80 4.69
CA THR A 331 37.07 -11.69 5.86
C THR A 331 36.64 -10.89 7.10
N VAL A 332 36.20 -11.59 8.15
CA VAL A 332 35.92 -10.98 9.47
C VAL A 332 37.16 -10.26 10.00
N GLU A 333 38.36 -10.83 9.76
CA GLU A 333 39.62 -10.24 10.19
C GLU A 333 39.88 -8.88 9.52
N ASP A 334 39.53 -8.73 8.24
CA ASP A 334 39.67 -7.44 7.53
C ASP A 334 38.77 -6.36 8.14
N LEU A 335 37.52 -6.71 8.49
CA LEU A 335 36.60 -5.79 9.18
C LEU A 335 37.13 -5.40 10.57
N PHE A 336 37.69 -6.36 11.30
CA PHE A 336 38.28 -6.11 12.60
C PHE A 336 39.47 -5.15 12.51
N ARG A 337 40.40 -5.41 11.58
CA ARG A 337 41.59 -4.56 11.33
C ARG A 337 41.19 -3.15 10.87
N ALA A 338 40.11 -3.01 10.11
CA ALA A 338 39.56 -1.72 9.69
C ALA A 338 38.73 -1.01 10.77
N ARG A 339 38.63 -1.57 11.99
CA ARG A 339 37.91 -1.01 13.15
C ARG A 339 36.40 -0.84 12.95
N VAL A 340 35.80 -1.69 12.12
CA VAL A 340 34.35 -1.67 11.83
C VAL A 340 33.50 -1.99 13.07
N HIS A 341 34.04 -2.74 14.02
CA HIS A 341 33.37 -3.16 15.24
C HIS A 341 33.21 -2.06 16.30
N LEU A 342 33.93 -0.93 16.17
CA LEU A 342 33.92 0.13 17.17
C LEU A 342 32.69 1.01 17.00
N GLY A 343 31.77 0.96 17.94
CA GLY A 343 30.62 1.86 18.02
C GLY A 343 30.86 3.04 18.98
N HIS A 344 29.81 3.84 19.15
CA HIS A 344 29.78 4.98 20.04
C HIS A 344 29.63 4.57 21.52
N LYS A 345 29.56 5.57 22.42
CA LYS A 345 29.31 5.31 23.84
C LYS A 345 27.89 4.81 24.07
N GLU A 346 27.70 4.02 25.11
CA GLU A 346 26.38 3.47 25.48
C GLU A 346 25.30 4.55 25.65
N GLY A 347 25.67 5.74 26.11
CA GLY A 347 24.73 6.86 26.29
C GLY A 347 24.14 7.45 25.01
N THR A 348 24.73 7.15 23.84
CA THR A 348 24.23 7.60 22.52
C THR A 348 23.61 6.47 21.71
N LEU A 349 23.42 5.29 22.32
CA LEU A 349 22.87 4.11 21.66
C LEU A 349 21.41 4.35 21.25
N ASN A 350 21.10 4.04 19.99
CA ASN A 350 19.71 3.93 19.54
C ASN A 350 19.15 2.54 19.90
N ASP A 351 17.93 2.48 20.44
CA ASP A 351 17.29 1.21 20.83
C ASP A 351 17.13 0.24 19.65
N SER A 352 16.95 0.77 18.43
CA SER A 352 16.80 -0.03 17.21
C SER A 352 18.11 -0.74 16.82
N MET A 353 19.25 -0.31 17.36
CA MET A 353 20.56 -0.90 17.09
C MET A 353 20.94 -2.04 18.02
N LYS A 354 20.19 -2.28 19.11
CA LYS A 354 20.48 -3.34 20.10
C LYS A 354 20.63 -4.73 19.48
N GLY A 355 19.86 -5.03 18.43
CA GLY A 355 19.93 -6.30 17.71
C GLY A 355 21.24 -6.55 16.95
N TYR A 356 22.04 -5.51 16.67
CA TYR A 356 23.29 -5.60 15.91
C TYR A 356 24.56 -5.54 16.78
N LEU A 357 24.41 -5.39 18.09
CA LEU A 357 25.53 -5.31 19.01
C LEU A 357 25.96 -6.70 19.48
N TYR A 358 27.27 -6.87 19.64
CA TYR A 358 27.85 -8.00 20.37
C TYR A 358 27.80 -7.77 21.89
N GLY A 359 27.96 -6.52 22.31
CA GLY A 359 27.93 -6.11 23.70
C GLY A 359 28.56 -4.75 23.89
N SER A 360 29.06 -4.47 25.09
CA SER A 360 29.79 -3.24 25.39
C SER A 360 31.07 -3.52 26.17
N ARG A 361 32.07 -2.64 26.00
CA ARG A 361 33.36 -2.71 26.67
C ARG A 361 33.86 -1.32 27.01
N LEU A 362 34.19 -1.09 28.28
CA LEU A 362 34.66 0.21 28.78
C LEU A 362 33.70 1.37 28.42
N GLY A 363 32.39 1.10 28.41
CA GLY A 363 31.35 2.09 28.07
C GLY A 363 31.20 2.40 26.57
N HIS A 364 31.90 1.66 25.70
CA HIS A 364 31.73 1.72 24.25
C HIS A 364 30.95 0.50 23.74
N CYS A 365 29.99 0.73 22.85
CA CYS A 365 29.26 -0.33 22.17
C CYS A 365 30.18 -1.05 21.16
N ILE A 366 30.10 -2.38 21.13
CA ILE A 366 30.81 -3.22 20.17
C ILE A 366 29.78 -3.81 19.21
N ILE A 367 29.97 -3.53 17.92
CA ILE A 367 29.14 -4.05 16.83
C ILE A 367 29.54 -5.50 16.55
N ASP A 368 28.54 -6.36 16.36
CA ASP A 368 28.71 -7.76 16.02
C ASP A 368 29.16 -7.93 14.57
N LEU A 369 30.44 -8.29 14.39
CA LEU A 369 31.03 -8.43 13.06
C LEU A 369 30.46 -9.61 12.27
N ASP A 370 29.97 -10.66 12.93
CA ASP A 370 29.38 -11.80 12.22
C ASP A 370 28.09 -11.36 11.49
N LYS A 371 27.28 -10.53 12.17
CA LYS A 371 26.14 -9.84 11.55
C LYS A 371 26.62 -8.88 10.47
N THR A 372 27.61 -8.03 10.74
CA THR A 372 28.15 -7.11 9.72
C THR A 372 28.53 -7.84 8.44
N VAL A 373 29.17 -9.01 8.52
CA VAL A 373 29.55 -9.81 7.35
C VAL A 373 28.33 -10.23 6.53
N GLU A 374 27.28 -10.74 7.17
CA GLU A 374 26.06 -11.20 6.50
C GLU A 374 25.36 -10.06 5.76
N TYR A 375 25.14 -8.94 6.45
CA TYR A 375 24.48 -7.76 5.89
C TYR A 375 25.32 -7.10 4.80
N LEU A 376 26.64 -6.97 5.01
CA LEU A 376 27.54 -6.37 4.03
C LEU A 376 27.66 -7.22 2.76
N ARG A 377 27.72 -8.55 2.87
CA ARG A 377 27.70 -9.44 1.69
C ARG A 377 26.43 -9.27 0.88
N THR A 378 25.28 -9.23 1.56
CA THR A 378 23.98 -9.00 0.91
C THR A 378 23.95 -7.65 0.19
N ALA A 379 24.37 -6.58 0.87
CA ALA A 379 24.43 -5.24 0.31
C ALA A 379 25.36 -5.15 -0.92
N LEU A 380 26.55 -5.75 -0.85
CA LEU A 380 27.49 -5.79 -1.97
C LEU A 380 26.95 -6.60 -3.16
N ASN A 381 26.26 -7.72 -2.91
CA ASN A 381 25.63 -8.52 -3.97
C ASN A 381 24.52 -7.73 -4.68
N VAL A 382 23.68 -7.01 -3.91
CA VAL A 382 22.64 -6.12 -4.46
C VAL A 382 23.27 -5.01 -5.33
N ALA A 383 24.32 -4.36 -4.84
CA ALA A 383 25.03 -3.32 -5.59
C ALA A 383 25.62 -3.86 -6.90
N ALA A 384 26.18 -5.07 -6.89
CA ALA A 384 26.70 -5.74 -8.08
C ALA A 384 25.57 -6.10 -9.08
N HIS A 385 24.41 -6.57 -8.62
CA HIS A 385 23.25 -6.84 -9.48
C HIS A 385 22.70 -5.57 -10.14
N ILE A 386 22.67 -4.45 -9.43
CA ILE A 386 22.21 -3.17 -9.99
C ILE A 386 23.20 -2.67 -11.04
N ALA A 387 24.51 -2.76 -10.77
CA ALA A 387 25.55 -2.45 -11.75
C ALA A 387 25.50 -3.37 -12.99
N TYR A 388 25.21 -4.66 -12.80
CA TYR A 388 25.01 -5.64 -13.88
C TYR A 388 23.83 -5.30 -14.79
N ARG A 389 22.82 -4.59 -14.28
CA ARG A 389 21.61 -4.17 -15.02
C ARG A 389 21.66 -2.75 -15.59
N ASP A 390 22.82 -2.10 -15.58
CA ASP A 390 22.95 -0.69 -15.99
C ASP A 390 22.16 0.29 -15.11
N GLY A 391 21.98 -0.07 -13.85
CA GLY A 391 21.34 0.81 -12.87
C GLY A 391 22.27 1.95 -12.46
N ILE A 392 21.69 3.12 -12.18
CA ILE A 392 22.42 4.29 -11.68
C ILE A 392 22.64 4.15 -10.17
N ILE A 393 23.90 4.18 -9.74
CA ILE A 393 24.26 4.11 -8.32
C ILE A 393 24.72 5.51 -7.86
N LEU A 394 24.15 5.98 -6.75
CA LEU A 394 24.50 7.25 -6.13
C LEU A 394 25.07 7.07 -4.73
N PHE A 395 26.33 7.43 -4.54
CA PHE A 395 27.01 7.42 -3.25
C PHE A 395 26.68 8.67 -2.43
N PHE A 396 26.44 8.50 -1.15
CA PHE A 396 26.16 9.56 -0.19
C PHE A 396 27.18 9.54 0.94
N ASN A 397 27.73 10.71 1.23
CA ASN A 397 28.57 10.92 2.41
C ASN A 397 28.50 12.39 2.84
N ARG A 398 28.13 12.68 4.09
CA ARG A 398 28.13 14.06 4.61
C ARG A 398 29.39 14.45 5.35
N ASN A 399 30.21 13.48 5.74
CA ASN A 399 31.46 13.76 6.44
C ASN A 399 32.48 14.38 5.47
N ALA A 400 32.85 15.63 5.73
CA ALA A 400 33.77 16.40 4.90
C ALA A 400 35.16 15.75 4.79
N LEU A 401 35.61 15.03 5.82
CA LEU A 401 36.91 14.35 5.84
C LEU A 401 37.00 13.27 4.75
N ASN A 402 35.89 12.56 4.55
CA ASN A 402 35.84 11.42 3.62
C ASN A 402 35.28 11.80 2.25
N ALA A 403 34.80 13.04 2.07
CA ALA A 403 34.10 13.48 0.85
C ALA A 403 34.92 13.24 -0.42
N HIS A 404 36.20 13.63 -0.42
CA HIS A 404 37.09 13.45 -1.57
C HIS A 404 37.25 11.96 -1.94
N LYS A 405 37.41 11.08 -0.94
CA LYS A 405 37.57 9.64 -1.17
C LYS A 405 36.33 9.01 -1.80
N VAL A 406 35.15 9.42 -1.35
CA VAL A 406 33.86 8.93 -1.86
C VAL A 406 33.63 9.41 -3.29
N GLU A 407 33.88 10.69 -3.57
CA GLU A 407 33.81 11.25 -4.93
C GLU A 407 34.78 10.54 -5.89
N GLN A 408 36.02 10.32 -5.46
CA GLN A 408 37.01 9.59 -6.24
C GLN A 408 36.57 8.14 -6.51
N THR A 409 36.05 7.46 -5.49
CA THR A 409 35.57 6.08 -5.61
C THR A 409 34.42 5.98 -6.61
N ALA A 410 33.43 6.86 -6.53
CA ALA A 410 32.32 6.90 -7.48
C ALA A 410 32.82 7.16 -8.91
N LYS A 411 33.73 8.13 -9.10
CA LYS A 411 34.34 8.43 -10.40
C LYS A 411 35.10 7.23 -10.98
N GLU A 412 35.85 6.51 -10.16
CA GLU A 412 36.58 5.31 -10.57
C GLU A 412 35.64 4.13 -10.94
N CYS A 413 34.44 4.09 -10.37
CA CYS A 413 33.40 3.12 -10.74
C CYS A 413 32.61 3.54 -11.99
N GLY A 414 32.69 4.82 -12.40
CA GLY A 414 31.78 5.40 -13.39
C GLY A 414 30.35 5.58 -12.84
N GLU A 415 30.23 5.91 -11.56
CA GLU A 415 28.98 6.16 -10.83
C GLU A 415 28.96 7.59 -10.24
N PHE A 416 27.85 7.96 -9.61
CA PHE A 416 27.64 9.31 -9.10
C PHE A 416 27.88 9.39 -7.59
N ALA A 417 28.27 10.57 -7.09
CA ALA A 417 28.39 10.84 -5.66
C ALA A 417 27.76 12.19 -5.31
N HIS A 418 27.11 12.24 -4.15
CA HIS A 418 26.62 13.45 -3.52
C HIS A 418 27.21 13.58 -2.12
N THR A 419 28.12 14.54 -1.96
CA THR A 419 28.81 14.80 -0.68
C THR A 419 28.49 16.17 -0.08
N ARG A 420 27.77 17.00 -0.82
CA ARG A 420 27.39 18.36 -0.41
C ARG A 420 26.11 18.35 0.39
N TYR A 421 25.70 19.53 0.87
CA TYR A 421 24.44 19.64 1.61
C TYR A 421 23.27 19.14 0.77
N TRP A 422 22.49 18.20 1.30
CA TRP A 422 21.31 17.69 0.61
C TRP A 422 20.16 18.66 0.79
N ARG A 423 19.79 19.34 -0.29
CA ARG A 423 18.57 20.14 -0.34
C ARG A 423 17.40 19.16 -0.49
N GLY A 424 16.46 19.18 0.45
CA GLY A 424 15.24 18.38 0.32
C GLY A 424 14.50 18.74 -0.98
N GLY A 425 13.85 17.76 -1.60
CA GLY A 425 13.17 17.95 -2.88
C GLY A 425 13.95 17.47 -4.11
N VAL A 426 15.23 17.11 -3.97
CA VAL A 426 16.05 16.60 -5.10
C VAL A 426 15.46 15.34 -5.72
N PHE A 427 14.94 14.41 -4.91
CA PHE A 427 14.25 13.24 -5.43
C PHE A 427 12.74 13.48 -5.62
N THR A 428 12.07 14.06 -4.61
CA THR A 428 10.61 14.18 -4.59
C THR A 428 10.05 15.27 -5.50
N ASN A 429 10.87 16.25 -5.90
CA ASN A 429 10.49 17.36 -6.76
C ASN A 429 11.52 17.60 -7.90
N ALA A 430 12.15 16.52 -8.37
CA ALA A 430 13.23 16.56 -9.36
C ALA A 430 12.86 17.37 -10.62
N LYS A 431 11.62 17.22 -11.12
CA LYS A 431 11.15 17.89 -12.34
C LYS A 431 11.20 19.42 -12.23
N VAL A 432 10.79 19.96 -11.07
CA VAL A 432 10.81 21.42 -10.84
C VAL A 432 12.23 21.88 -10.54
N GLN A 433 13.01 21.09 -9.80
CA GLN A 433 14.36 21.47 -9.40
C GLN A 433 15.36 21.49 -10.57
N PHE A 434 15.23 20.55 -11.51
CA PHE A 434 16.14 20.43 -12.65
C PHE A 434 15.54 20.97 -13.96
N GLY A 435 14.26 21.35 -13.98
CA GLY A 435 13.58 21.87 -15.17
C GLY A 435 13.40 20.84 -16.30
N ALA A 436 13.66 19.56 -16.03
CA ALA A 436 13.61 18.48 -17.01
C ALA A 436 13.14 17.16 -16.38
N VAL A 437 12.64 16.24 -17.22
CA VAL A 437 12.34 14.86 -16.79
C VAL A 437 13.67 14.19 -16.44
N THR A 438 13.87 13.90 -15.16
CA THR A 438 15.15 13.40 -14.62
C THR A 438 15.01 11.93 -14.25
N ARG A 439 15.93 11.09 -14.72
CA ARG A 439 16.03 9.69 -14.27
C ARG A 439 16.62 9.68 -12.85
N LEU A 440 15.89 9.08 -11.92
CA LEU A 440 16.32 8.92 -10.53
C LEU A 440 17.34 7.77 -10.42
N PRO A 441 18.19 7.76 -9.37
CA PRO A 441 19.09 6.65 -9.13
C PRO A 441 18.31 5.37 -8.82
N ASP A 442 18.85 4.24 -9.27
CA ASP A 442 18.31 2.91 -9.02
C ASP A 442 18.80 2.34 -7.67
N LEU A 443 19.88 2.90 -7.11
CA LEU A 443 20.42 2.57 -5.77
C LEU A 443 21.08 3.80 -5.12
N CYS A 444 20.82 4.00 -3.84
CA CYS A 444 21.55 4.98 -3.02
C CYS A 444 22.41 4.26 -1.96
N ILE A 445 23.71 4.55 -1.93
CA ILE A 445 24.66 3.99 -0.95
C ILE A 445 25.08 5.07 0.03
N PHE A 446 24.60 4.98 1.28
CA PHE A 446 24.94 5.88 2.37
C PHE A 446 26.11 5.31 3.17
N LEU A 447 27.26 5.99 3.11
CA LEU A 447 28.40 5.67 3.99
C LEU A 447 28.24 6.28 5.37
N ASN A 448 27.40 7.31 5.51
CA ASN A 448 26.94 7.86 6.78
C ASN A 448 25.43 8.12 6.65
N THR A 449 24.65 7.63 7.60
CA THR A 449 23.18 7.77 7.57
C THR A 449 22.68 8.98 8.35
N MET A 450 23.56 9.61 9.13
CA MET A 450 23.27 10.88 9.81
C MET A 450 23.86 12.08 9.08
N ASN A 451 23.28 13.24 9.34
CA ASN A 451 23.80 14.53 8.91
C ASN A 451 24.73 15.13 9.98
N ASN A 452 25.26 16.33 9.72
CA ASN A 452 26.21 17.00 10.61
C ASN A 452 25.63 17.41 11.98
N VAL A 453 24.31 17.32 12.16
CA VAL A 453 23.58 17.67 13.39
C VAL A 453 23.14 16.40 14.14
N LEU A 454 23.65 15.22 13.74
CA LEU A 454 23.27 13.91 14.31
C LEU A 454 21.78 13.55 14.12
N ASP A 455 21.13 14.17 13.14
CA ASP A 455 19.81 13.80 12.68
C ASP A 455 19.91 12.88 11.46
N MET A 456 18.90 12.05 11.24
CA MET A 456 18.83 11.21 10.05
C MET A 456 18.92 12.04 8.76
N HIS A 457 19.74 11.57 7.82
CA HIS A 457 19.95 12.25 6.56
C HIS A 457 18.65 12.36 5.75
N THR A 458 18.26 13.59 5.36
CA THR A 458 17.02 13.85 4.62
C THR A 458 16.88 13.01 3.34
N ALA A 459 17.99 12.71 2.65
CA ALA A 459 17.94 11.86 1.46
C ALA A 459 17.53 10.41 1.74
N VAL A 460 17.72 9.88 2.96
CA VAL A 460 17.22 8.55 3.34
C VAL A 460 15.69 8.55 3.32
N ARG A 461 15.08 9.59 3.91
CA ARG A 461 13.63 9.79 3.88
C ARG A 461 13.11 10.05 2.47
N ASP A 462 13.80 10.88 1.69
CA ASP A 462 13.39 11.20 0.32
C ASP A 462 13.50 9.96 -0.59
N ALA A 463 14.53 9.12 -0.42
CA ALA A 463 14.68 7.85 -1.13
C ALA A 463 13.56 6.87 -0.77
N ALA A 464 13.22 6.75 0.51
CA ALA A 464 12.11 5.92 0.97
C ALA A 464 10.76 6.37 0.38
N LYS A 465 10.52 7.68 0.29
CA LYS A 465 9.30 8.24 -0.35
C LYS A 465 9.21 7.93 -1.85
N MET A 466 10.36 7.83 -2.52
CA MET A 466 10.44 7.55 -3.96
C MET A 466 10.64 6.07 -4.28
N ASN A 467 10.58 5.18 -3.28
CA ASN A 467 10.85 3.74 -3.42
C ASN A 467 12.22 3.43 -4.04
N ILE A 468 13.23 4.27 -3.79
CA ILE A 468 14.61 4.02 -4.22
C ILE A 468 15.28 3.15 -3.13
N PRO A 469 15.79 1.96 -3.46
CA PRO A 469 16.44 1.11 -2.47
C PRO A 469 17.71 1.78 -1.94
N THR A 470 17.94 1.62 -0.63
CA THR A 470 19.08 2.23 0.06
C THR A 470 19.94 1.16 0.75
N ILE A 471 21.24 1.27 0.56
CA ILE A 471 22.24 0.58 1.38
C ILE A 471 22.79 1.63 2.34
N GLY A 472 22.79 1.36 3.64
CA GLY A 472 23.29 2.32 4.63
C GLY A 472 24.21 1.66 5.64
N ILE A 473 25.42 2.21 5.80
CA ILE A 473 26.26 1.89 6.95
C ILE A 473 25.62 2.54 8.18
N VAL A 474 25.19 1.72 9.13
CA VAL A 474 24.49 2.15 10.34
C VAL A 474 25.38 1.91 11.56
N ASP A 475 25.80 3.01 12.19
CA ASP A 475 26.46 2.97 13.49
C ASP A 475 25.41 2.86 14.62
N THR A 476 25.87 2.60 15.82
CA THR A 476 25.13 2.40 17.07
C THR A 476 24.18 3.54 17.45
N ASN A 477 24.41 4.76 16.98
CA ASN A 477 23.54 5.92 17.22
C ASN A 477 22.47 6.13 16.11
N CYS A 478 22.49 5.32 15.05
CA CYS A 478 21.60 5.47 13.90
C CYS A 478 20.27 4.71 14.08
N ASN A 479 19.24 5.11 13.32
CA ASN A 479 17.99 4.34 13.19
C ASN A 479 17.99 3.61 11.83
N PRO A 480 18.05 2.26 11.80
CA PRO A 480 18.13 1.48 10.57
C PRO A 480 16.78 1.30 9.85
N ASN A 481 15.64 1.64 10.46
CA ASN A 481 14.31 1.22 10.00
C ASN A 481 13.90 1.76 8.61
N LEU A 482 14.45 2.90 8.19
CA LEU A 482 14.17 3.51 6.88
C LEU A 482 15.16 3.09 5.79
N ILE A 483 16.15 2.26 6.12
CA ILE A 483 17.19 1.80 5.18
C ILE A 483 16.82 0.40 4.70
N THR A 484 16.85 0.18 3.39
CA THR A 484 16.45 -1.10 2.78
C THR A 484 17.42 -2.22 3.14
N TYR A 485 18.73 -1.94 3.07
CA TYR A 485 19.82 -2.86 3.41
C TYR A 485 20.74 -2.20 4.45
N PRO A 486 20.38 -2.27 5.75
CA PRO A 486 21.21 -1.73 6.82
C PRO A 486 22.44 -2.61 7.02
N VAL A 487 23.64 -2.02 7.01
CA VAL A 487 24.90 -2.70 7.29
C VAL A 487 25.44 -2.15 8.61
N PRO A 488 25.39 -2.92 9.71
CA PRO A 488 25.89 -2.44 10.99
C PRO A 488 27.41 -2.30 10.95
N GLY A 489 27.92 -1.11 11.26
CA GLY A 489 29.36 -0.87 11.24
C GLY A 489 29.73 0.58 11.55
N ASN A 490 30.97 0.77 11.97
CA ASN A 490 31.54 2.10 12.23
C ASN A 490 31.52 2.97 10.96
N ASP A 491 30.93 4.16 11.05
CA ASP A 491 30.86 5.13 9.95
C ASP A 491 31.75 6.39 10.15
N ASP A 492 32.46 6.47 11.28
CA ASP A 492 33.38 7.57 11.62
C ASP A 492 34.82 7.31 11.19
N SER A 493 35.31 6.08 11.38
CA SER A 493 36.71 5.73 11.20
C SER A 493 37.13 5.82 9.72
N PRO A 494 38.16 6.60 9.36
CA PRO A 494 38.64 6.67 7.96
C PRO A 494 39.05 5.30 7.39
N ALA A 495 39.59 4.40 8.23
CA ALA A 495 39.95 3.04 7.84
C ALA A 495 38.71 2.18 7.46
N ALA A 496 37.59 2.34 8.18
CA ALA A 496 36.34 1.65 7.88
C ALA A 496 35.74 2.18 6.58
N ILE A 497 35.68 3.51 6.43
CA ILE A 497 35.17 4.16 5.21
C ILE A 497 36.02 3.79 3.98
N GLU A 498 37.34 3.75 4.10
CA GLU A 498 38.22 3.29 3.02
C GLU A 498 37.95 1.84 2.63
N LEU A 499 37.73 0.96 3.63
CA LEU A 499 37.36 -0.42 3.37
C LEU A 499 36.02 -0.51 2.63
N TYR A 500 34.96 0.18 3.08
CA TYR A 500 33.67 0.17 2.40
C TYR A 500 33.78 0.68 0.96
N CYS A 501 34.46 1.81 0.74
CA CYS A 501 34.71 2.33 -0.60
C CYS A 501 35.41 1.31 -1.50
N LYS A 502 36.44 0.61 -0.99
CA LYS A 502 37.15 -0.44 -1.71
C LYS A 502 36.24 -1.62 -2.05
N LEU A 503 35.39 -2.05 -1.11
CA LEU A 503 34.50 -3.19 -1.31
C LEU A 503 33.37 -2.88 -2.29
N PHE A 504 32.67 -1.75 -2.12
CA PHE A 504 31.62 -1.32 -3.06
C PHE A 504 32.18 -1.11 -4.47
N LYS A 505 33.37 -0.49 -4.59
CA LYS A 505 34.05 -0.36 -5.88
C LYS A 505 34.28 -1.71 -6.55
N LYS A 506 34.85 -2.68 -5.82
CA LYS A 506 35.10 -4.02 -6.37
C LYS A 506 33.79 -4.71 -6.79
N ALA A 507 32.76 -4.67 -5.95
CA ALA A 507 31.47 -5.30 -6.26
C ALA A 507 30.80 -4.70 -7.50
N ILE A 508 30.80 -3.37 -7.63
CA ILE A 508 30.23 -2.66 -8.79
C ILE A 508 31.03 -3.00 -10.06
N LEU A 509 32.37 -2.98 -9.99
CA LEU A 509 33.21 -3.34 -11.13
C LEU A 509 33.00 -4.79 -11.57
N LEU A 510 32.89 -5.74 -10.64
CA LEU A 510 32.56 -7.14 -10.95
C LEU A 510 31.20 -7.26 -11.65
N GLY A 511 30.19 -6.52 -11.18
CA GLY A 511 28.88 -6.45 -11.84
C GLY A 511 28.98 -5.95 -13.28
N LYS A 512 29.73 -4.86 -13.52
CA LYS A 512 29.97 -4.29 -14.85
C LYS A 512 30.80 -5.20 -15.76
N GLU A 513 31.80 -5.89 -15.22
CA GLU A 513 32.62 -6.85 -15.97
C GLU A 513 31.79 -8.06 -16.40
N LYS A 514 30.99 -8.64 -15.50
CA LYS A 514 30.09 -9.75 -15.85
C LYS A 514 29.07 -9.34 -16.90
N ARG A 515 28.56 -8.10 -16.84
CA ARG A 515 27.67 -7.58 -17.87
C ARG A 515 28.38 -7.51 -19.22
N LYS A 516 29.58 -6.92 -19.29
CA LYS A 516 30.37 -6.87 -20.54
C LYS A 516 30.62 -8.26 -21.12
N ALA A 517 30.92 -9.24 -20.26
CA ALA A 517 31.10 -10.63 -20.69
C ALA A 517 29.78 -11.25 -21.22
N HIS A 518 28.66 -10.99 -20.54
CA HIS A 518 27.33 -11.41 -20.97
C HIS A 518 26.95 -10.78 -22.32
N ASP A 519 27.15 -9.48 -22.49
CA ASP A 519 26.86 -8.74 -23.72
C ASP A 519 27.76 -9.19 -24.88
N ALA A 520 29.04 -9.50 -24.60
CA ALA A 520 29.96 -10.06 -25.60
C ALA A 520 29.55 -11.47 -26.04
N ASN A 521 29.07 -12.32 -25.12
CA ASN A 521 28.56 -13.65 -25.43
C ASN A 521 27.21 -13.63 -26.16
N ALA A 522 26.41 -12.57 -25.97
CA ALA A 522 25.14 -12.38 -26.67
C ALA A 522 25.32 -11.82 -28.09
N ALA A 523 26.46 -11.18 -28.37
CA ALA A 523 26.81 -10.62 -29.67
C ALA A 523 27.59 -11.59 -30.59
N GLN A 524 28.11 -12.69 -30.04
CA GLN A 524 28.66 -13.84 -30.77
C GLN A 524 27.56 -14.85 -31.10
#